data_AF-A0A7J6KMX9-F1
#
_entry.id   AF-A0A7J6KMX9-F1
#
_cell.length_a   1.000
_cell.length_b   1.000
_cell.length_c   1.000
_cell.angle_alpha   90.00
_cell.angle_beta   90.00
_cell.angle_gamma   90.00
#
_symmetry.space_group_name_H-M   'P 1'
#
loop_
_entity.id
_entity.type
_entity.pdbx_description
1 polymer ?
#
loop_
_entity_poly.entity_id
_entity_poly.type
_entity_poly.pdbx_seq_one_letter_code
_entity_poly.pdbx_strand_id
1 'polypeptide(L)'
;EYTVLWERISFGSTMAPNMLEASTYDVIKEIEGIVGCLPSSSEGLVDAKELDRKRLARVLLYPSERGMDYVMSGPAIPSKMLFQRFVDDLFFGGGTMVEARQCKEFVSYIFQGHGLYTDPAKDLVASDDCDSRTGEVKSGHVLGYLLALERDDLHCAFSGTMPQDK
;
A
#
# COMPACT_ATOMS: atom_id res chain seq x y z
N GLU A 1 -19.19 14.68 36.78
CA GLU A 1 -18.55 13.49 36.21
C GLU A 1 -18.67 13.58 34.69
N TYR A 2 -17.61 13.31 33.94
CA TYR A 2 -17.63 13.37 32.47
C TYR A 2 -17.14 12.04 31.92
N THR A 3 -17.87 11.50 30.96
CA THR A 3 -17.44 10.33 30.18
C THR A 3 -16.78 10.82 28.90
N VAL A 4 -15.54 10.40 28.67
CA VAL A 4 -14.83 10.65 27.41
C VAL A 4 -15.12 9.47 26.47
N LEU A 5 -15.66 9.78 25.30
CA LEU A 5 -15.93 8.80 24.25
C LEU A 5 -14.96 9.03 23.09
N TRP A 6 -14.52 7.95 22.46
CA TRP A 6 -13.73 8.00 21.23
C TRP A 6 -14.68 8.06 20.03
N GLU A 7 -14.55 9.11 19.22
CA GLU A 7 -15.33 9.27 17.97
C GLU A 7 -14.82 8.36 16.84
N ARG A 8 -13.59 7.85 16.98
CA ARG A 8 -12.92 6.97 16.01
C ARG A 8 -12.41 5.71 16.71
N ILE A 9 -12.03 4.72 15.91
CA ILE A 9 -11.42 3.47 16.40
C ILE A 9 -10.23 3.81 17.30
N SER A 10 -10.29 3.35 18.55
CA SER A 10 -9.24 3.57 19.53
C SER A 10 -8.04 2.67 19.25
N PHE A 11 -6.84 3.24 19.18
CA PHE A 11 -5.59 2.49 19.17
C PHE A 11 -5.47 1.59 20.41
N GLY A 12 -5.03 0.36 20.23
CA GLY A 12 -4.90 -0.63 21.29
C GLY A 12 -6.20 -1.39 21.66
N SER A 13 -7.31 -1.11 20.97
CA SER A 13 -8.50 -1.96 21.08
C SER A 13 -8.29 -3.29 20.36
N THR A 14 -8.74 -4.38 20.97
CA THR A 14 -8.70 -5.72 20.39
C THR A 14 -9.47 -5.83 19.07
N MET A 15 -10.44 -4.94 18.83
CA MET A 15 -11.26 -4.94 17.62
C MET A 15 -10.71 -4.04 16.51
N ALA A 16 -9.72 -3.17 16.80
CA ALA A 16 -9.19 -2.23 15.83
C ALA A 16 -8.64 -2.90 14.56
N PRO A 17 -7.91 -4.04 14.64
CA PRO A 17 -7.41 -4.72 13.44
C PRO A 17 -8.52 -5.15 12.49
N ASN A 18 -9.56 -5.82 13.01
CA ASN A 18 -10.68 -6.31 12.21
C ASN A 18 -11.47 -5.17 11.56
N MET A 19 -11.64 -4.06 12.28
CA MET A 19 -12.34 -2.88 11.76
C MET A 19 -11.55 -2.19 10.64
N LEU A 20 -10.22 -2.08 10.79
CA LEU A 20 -9.32 -1.59 9.73
C LEU A 20 -9.31 -2.51 8.52
N GLU A 21 -9.38 -3.81 8.77
CA GLU A 21 -9.40 -4.81 7.71
C GLU A 21 -10.69 -4.73 6.87
N ALA A 22 -11.83 -4.64 7.54
CA ALA A 22 -13.12 -4.49 6.90
C ALA A 22 -13.28 -3.15 6.17
N SER A 23 -12.80 -2.04 6.76
CA SER A 23 -13.00 -0.70 6.18
C SER A 23 -12.24 -0.47 4.88
N THR A 24 -11.18 -1.24 4.63
CA THR A 24 -10.32 -1.09 3.45
C THR A 24 -10.54 -2.19 2.41
N TYR A 25 -11.26 -3.26 2.75
CA TYR A 25 -11.51 -4.39 1.85
C TYR A 25 -12.14 -3.96 0.52
N ASP A 26 -13.16 -3.11 0.57
CA ASP A 26 -13.85 -2.64 -0.62
C ASP A 26 -12.93 -1.76 -1.49
N VAL A 27 -12.04 -0.98 -0.89
CA VAL A 27 -11.05 -0.15 -1.60
C VAL A 27 -10.06 -1.05 -2.36
N ILE A 28 -9.64 -2.16 -1.75
CA ILE A 28 -8.80 -3.15 -2.43
C ILE A 28 -9.53 -3.77 -3.62
N LYS A 29 -10.82 -4.09 -3.46
CA LYS A 29 -11.64 -4.63 -4.56
C LYS A 29 -11.82 -3.64 -5.70
N GLU A 30 -11.95 -2.35 -5.40
CA GLU A 30 -11.95 -1.30 -6.42
C GLU A 30 -10.62 -1.24 -7.17
N ILE A 31 -9.48 -1.27 -6.47
CA ILE A 31 -8.15 -1.30 -7.10
C ILE A 31 -8.02 -2.51 -8.04
N GLU A 32 -8.36 -3.71 -7.56
CA GLU A 32 -8.37 -4.93 -8.39
C GLU A 32 -9.30 -4.78 -9.60
N GLY A 33 -10.47 -4.18 -9.41
CA GLY A 33 -11.43 -3.91 -10.48
C GLY A 33 -10.91 -2.90 -11.52
N ILE A 34 -10.21 -1.85 -11.09
CA ILE A 34 -9.58 -0.85 -11.97
C ILE A 34 -8.49 -1.53 -12.81
N VAL A 35 -7.62 -2.33 -12.19
CA VAL A 35 -6.60 -3.13 -12.92
C VAL A 35 -7.27 -4.11 -13.87
N GLY A 36 -8.40 -4.72 -13.48
CA GLY A 36 -9.20 -5.58 -14.37
C GLY A 36 -9.83 -4.86 -15.57
N CYS A 37 -9.91 -3.52 -15.54
CA CYS A 37 -10.41 -2.71 -16.66
C CYS A 37 -9.35 -2.46 -17.75
N LEU A 38 -8.08 -2.78 -17.48
CA LEU A 38 -7.00 -2.58 -18.44
C LEU A 38 -7.24 -3.41 -19.73
N PRO A 39 -6.75 -2.93 -20.89
CA PRO A 39 -6.76 -3.71 -22.13
C PRO A 39 -5.95 -5.00 -21.98
N SER A 40 -6.46 -6.11 -22.53
CA SER A 40 -5.86 -7.44 -22.37
C SER A 40 -4.45 -7.61 -22.95
N SER A 41 -4.02 -6.68 -23.81
CA SER A 41 -2.70 -6.65 -24.46
C SER A 41 -1.75 -5.60 -23.89
N SER A 42 -2.15 -4.89 -22.83
CA SER A 42 -1.32 -3.87 -22.22
C SER A 42 -0.18 -4.48 -21.42
N GLU A 43 1.06 -4.06 -21.73
CA GLU A 43 2.25 -4.38 -20.94
C GLU A 43 2.81 -3.12 -20.29
N GLY A 44 3.30 -3.26 -19.05
CA GLY A 44 3.88 -2.14 -18.30
C GLY A 44 2.82 -1.24 -17.68
N LEU A 45 2.88 0.06 -18.01
CA LEU A 45 2.01 1.09 -17.47
C LEU A 45 0.96 1.53 -18.50
N VAL A 46 -0.28 1.74 -18.05
CA VAL A 46 -1.38 2.22 -18.89
C VAL A 46 -1.87 3.55 -18.36
N ASP A 47 -2.00 4.56 -19.23
CA ASP A 47 -2.60 5.84 -18.85
C ASP A 47 -4.08 5.59 -18.45
N ALA A 48 -4.48 6.08 -17.28
CA ALA A 48 -5.84 5.93 -16.79
C ALA A 48 -6.90 6.48 -17.76
N LYS A 49 -6.53 7.43 -18.63
CA LYS A 49 -7.40 7.98 -19.69
C LYS A 49 -7.76 6.98 -20.79
N GLU A 50 -6.99 5.91 -20.92
CA GLU A 50 -7.23 4.84 -21.90
C GLU A 50 -8.26 3.82 -21.40
N LEU A 51 -8.66 3.89 -20.13
CA LEU A 51 -9.68 3.00 -19.57
C LEU A 51 -11.06 3.27 -20.16
N ASP A 52 -11.82 2.20 -20.38
CA ASP A 52 -13.24 2.31 -20.74
C ASP A 52 -14.05 2.88 -19.56
N ARG A 53 -14.59 4.09 -19.72
CA ARG A 53 -15.36 4.78 -18.66
C ARG A 53 -16.56 3.96 -18.17
N LYS A 54 -17.20 3.15 -19.02
CA LYS A 54 -18.38 2.35 -18.61
C LYS A 54 -17.99 1.17 -17.74
N ARG A 55 -16.86 0.51 -18.05
CA ARG A 55 -16.29 -0.56 -17.23
C ARG A 55 -15.77 0.02 -15.91
N LEU A 56 -15.05 1.14 -15.97
CA LEU A 56 -14.53 1.81 -14.79
C LEU A 56 -15.67 2.21 -13.83
N ALA A 57 -16.76 2.78 -14.34
CA ALA A 57 -17.90 3.19 -13.51
C ALA A 57 -18.56 2.03 -12.73
N ARG A 58 -18.38 0.77 -13.17
CA ARG A 58 -18.94 -0.40 -12.49
C ARG A 58 -18.07 -0.91 -11.35
N VAL A 59 -16.79 -0.55 -11.33
CA VAL A 59 -15.84 -0.99 -10.31
C VAL A 59 -15.60 0.08 -9.24
N LEU A 60 -15.92 1.35 -9.53
CA LEU A 60 -15.74 2.43 -8.56
C LEU A 60 -16.71 2.31 -7.39
N LEU A 61 -16.19 2.49 -6.17
CA LEU A 61 -17.02 2.61 -4.96
C LEU A 61 -17.80 3.91 -4.95
N TYR A 62 -17.27 4.94 -5.58
CA TYR A 62 -17.91 6.24 -5.75
C TYR A 62 -18.14 6.56 -7.23
N PRO A 63 -19.16 5.96 -7.88
CA PRO A 63 -19.41 6.10 -9.32
C PRO A 63 -20.08 7.45 -9.63
N SER A 64 -19.32 8.53 -9.47
CA SER A 64 -19.70 9.90 -9.83
C SER A 64 -18.74 10.47 -10.86
N GLU A 65 -19.09 11.59 -11.49
CA GLU A 65 -18.16 12.31 -12.39
C GLU A 65 -16.86 12.66 -11.67
N ARG A 66 -16.93 13.11 -10.42
CA ARG A 66 -15.72 13.43 -9.62
C ARG A 66 -14.86 12.21 -9.34
N GLY A 67 -15.47 11.06 -9.00
CA GLY A 67 -14.73 9.82 -8.75
C GLY A 67 -14.06 9.30 -10.03
N MET A 68 -14.79 9.38 -11.15
CA MET A 68 -14.27 9.04 -12.47
C MET A 68 -13.08 9.92 -12.85
N ASP A 69 -13.25 11.24 -12.72
CA ASP A 69 -12.22 12.21 -13.08
C ASP A 69 -11.00 12.10 -12.16
N TYR A 70 -11.20 11.77 -10.88
CA TYR A 70 -10.10 11.46 -9.95
C TYR A 70 -9.25 10.33 -10.52
N VAL A 71 -9.81 9.15 -10.76
CA VAL A 71 -9.06 8.00 -11.29
C VAL A 71 -8.43 8.31 -12.65
N MET A 72 -9.16 8.96 -13.56
CA MET A 72 -8.68 9.31 -14.91
C MET A 72 -7.57 10.37 -14.92
N SER A 73 -7.44 11.15 -13.84
CA SER A 73 -6.39 12.15 -13.64
C SER A 73 -5.20 11.63 -12.82
N GLY A 74 -5.30 10.38 -12.34
CA GLY A 74 -4.32 9.74 -11.49
C GLY A 74 -3.05 9.29 -12.21
N PRO A 75 -2.15 8.60 -11.48
CA PRO A 75 -0.95 8.02 -12.06
C PRO A 75 -1.30 6.90 -13.06
N ALA A 76 -0.32 6.54 -13.88
CA ALA A 76 -0.47 5.39 -14.77
C ALA A 76 -0.64 4.09 -13.97
N ILE A 77 -1.45 3.19 -14.50
CA ILE A 77 -1.87 1.96 -13.83
C ILE A 77 -0.95 0.82 -14.23
N PRO A 78 -0.32 0.12 -13.27
CA PRO A 78 0.51 -1.03 -13.58
C PRO A 78 -0.34 -2.22 -14.02
N SER A 79 -0.02 -2.78 -15.18
CA SER A 79 -0.62 -4.01 -15.73
C SER A 79 -0.34 -5.26 -14.89
N LYS A 80 0.77 -5.26 -14.17
CA LYS A 80 1.14 -6.29 -13.19
C LYS A 80 1.22 -5.63 -11.82
N MET A 81 0.27 -5.94 -10.96
CA MET A 81 0.21 -5.41 -9.60
C MET A 81 0.52 -6.52 -8.59
N LEU A 82 1.58 -6.35 -7.80
CA LEU A 82 1.85 -7.16 -6.62
C LEU A 82 1.65 -6.28 -5.39
N PHE A 83 0.51 -6.48 -4.74
CA PHE A 83 0.09 -5.71 -3.59
C PHE A 83 -0.51 -6.66 -2.56
N GLN A 84 -0.07 -6.54 -1.31
CA GLN A 84 -0.65 -7.25 -0.18
C GLN A 84 -0.85 -6.27 0.98
N ARG A 85 -1.90 -6.48 1.76
CA ARG A 85 -2.15 -5.72 2.98
C ARG A 85 -2.26 -6.69 4.15
N PHE A 86 -1.71 -6.27 5.28
CA PHE A 86 -1.94 -6.91 6.56
C PHE A 86 -2.24 -5.85 7.61
N VAL A 87 -3.50 -5.75 8.03
CA VAL A 87 -3.98 -4.72 8.97
C VAL A 87 -3.62 -3.30 8.49
N ASP A 88 -2.60 -2.67 9.07
CA ASP A 88 -2.09 -1.33 8.75
C ASP A 88 -0.84 -1.35 7.86
N ASP A 89 -0.23 -2.51 7.63
CA ASP A 89 0.93 -2.68 6.75
C ASP A 89 0.52 -2.91 5.30
N LEU A 90 1.20 -2.22 4.39
CA LEU A 90 1.04 -2.35 2.95
C LEU A 90 2.36 -2.81 2.32
N PHE A 91 2.32 -3.94 1.63
CA PHE A 91 3.43 -4.48 0.87
C PHE A 91 3.20 -4.24 -0.62
N PHE A 92 4.23 -3.71 -1.29
CA PHE A 92 4.27 -3.48 -2.74
C PHE A 92 5.48 -4.18 -3.31
N GLY A 93 5.27 -5.02 -4.33
CA GLY A 93 6.33 -5.78 -4.96
C GLY A 93 6.31 -5.69 -6.49
N GLY A 94 7.25 -6.40 -7.10
CA GLY A 94 7.42 -6.48 -8.55
C GLY A 94 8.69 -7.26 -8.89
N GLY A 95 8.90 -7.57 -10.17
CA GLY A 95 10.16 -8.12 -10.66
C GLY A 95 11.30 -7.09 -10.64
N THR A 96 10.98 -5.81 -10.50
CA THR A 96 11.96 -4.73 -10.33
C THR A 96 11.51 -3.70 -9.28
N MET A 97 12.47 -2.95 -8.75
CA MET A 97 12.19 -1.79 -7.88
C MET A 97 11.33 -0.71 -8.53
N VAL A 98 11.38 -0.60 -9.86
CA VAL A 98 10.56 0.36 -10.61
C VAL A 98 9.10 -0.09 -10.59
N GLU A 99 8.84 -1.38 -10.82
CA GLU A 99 7.49 -1.95 -10.75
C GLU A 99 6.88 -1.82 -9.34
N ALA A 100 7.66 -2.10 -8.29
CA ALA A 100 7.20 -1.94 -6.91
C ALA A 100 6.82 -0.48 -6.58
N ARG A 101 7.62 0.49 -7.04
CA ARG A 101 7.34 1.93 -6.87
C ARG A 101 6.07 2.35 -7.62
N GLN A 102 5.89 1.86 -8.84
CA GLN A 102 4.69 2.14 -9.64
C GLN A 102 3.42 1.57 -8.99
N CYS A 103 3.50 0.34 -8.46
CA CYS A 103 2.40 -0.27 -7.70
C CYS A 103 2.03 0.58 -6.48
N LYS A 104 3.04 0.99 -5.71
CA LYS A 104 2.83 1.86 -4.55
C LYS A 104 2.19 3.19 -4.93
N GLU A 105 2.71 3.88 -5.94
CA GLU A 105 2.20 5.17 -6.37
C GLU A 105 0.70 5.09 -6.74
N PHE A 106 0.33 4.09 -7.53
CA PHE A 106 -1.06 3.86 -7.91
C PHE A 106 -1.96 3.51 -6.73
N VAL A 107 -1.57 2.52 -5.90
CA VAL A 107 -2.39 2.10 -4.76
C VAL A 107 -2.52 3.20 -3.71
N SER A 108 -1.43 3.89 -3.36
CA SER A 108 -1.46 5.02 -2.43
C SER A 108 -2.35 6.15 -2.95
N TYR A 109 -2.38 6.41 -4.26
CA TYR A 109 -3.28 7.38 -4.85
C TYR A 109 -4.75 7.00 -4.64
N ILE A 110 -5.14 5.76 -4.93
CA ILE A 110 -6.53 5.32 -4.70
C ILE A 110 -6.91 5.36 -3.22
N PHE A 111 -6.02 4.91 -2.32
CA PHE A 111 -6.22 5.01 -0.87
C PHE A 111 -6.47 6.46 -0.41
N GLN A 112 -5.69 7.42 -0.91
CA GLN A 112 -5.85 8.84 -0.59
C GLN A 112 -7.20 9.39 -1.04
N GLY A 113 -7.71 8.93 -2.19
CA GLY A 113 -9.06 9.28 -2.66
C GLY A 113 -10.17 8.89 -1.68
N HIS A 114 -9.94 7.87 -0.85
CA HIS A 114 -10.83 7.42 0.22
C HIS A 114 -10.48 7.95 1.61
N GLY A 115 -9.52 8.88 1.71
CA GLY A 115 -9.08 9.44 2.98
C GLY A 115 -8.19 8.50 3.81
N LEU A 116 -7.63 7.46 3.18
CA LEU A 116 -6.64 6.57 3.77
C LEU A 116 -5.25 7.03 3.35
N TYR A 117 -4.42 7.43 4.31
CA TYR A 117 -3.12 8.02 4.03
C TYR A 117 -2.00 7.09 4.45
N THR A 118 -1.04 6.86 3.55
CA THR A 118 0.24 6.23 3.86
C THR A 118 1.21 7.30 4.34
N ASP A 119 1.99 7.01 5.39
CA ASP A 119 3.02 7.91 5.90
C ASP A 119 4.36 7.64 5.19
N PRO A 120 4.84 8.55 4.31
CA PRO A 120 6.05 8.29 3.55
C PRO A 120 7.31 8.19 4.43
N ALA A 121 7.29 8.76 5.63
CA ALA A 121 8.42 8.68 6.57
C ALA A 121 8.59 7.28 7.16
N LYS A 122 7.57 6.43 7.05
CA LYS A 122 7.58 5.02 7.50
C LYS A 122 7.76 4.04 6.35
N ASP A 123 8.04 4.53 5.15
CA ASP A 123 8.25 3.68 4.00
C ASP A 123 9.52 2.84 4.14
N LEU A 124 9.36 1.55 3.90
CA LEU A 124 10.44 0.58 3.93
C LEU A 124 10.72 0.08 2.55
N VAL A 125 11.94 0.32 2.09
CA VAL A 125 12.45 -0.27 0.87
C VAL A 125 13.34 -1.44 1.30
N ALA A 126 12.84 -2.66 1.17
CA ALA A 126 13.70 -3.84 1.19
C ALA A 126 14.56 -3.79 -0.08
N SER A 127 15.68 -3.06 -0.04
CA SER A 127 16.72 -3.23 -1.05
C SER A 127 17.47 -4.50 -0.71
N ASP A 128 17.88 -5.24 -1.74
CA ASP A 128 18.87 -6.32 -1.65
C ASP A 128 20.26 -5.82 -1.17
N ASP A 129 20.35 -4.75 -0.37
CA ASP A 129 21.59 -4.33 0.32
C ASP A 129 21.81 -5.14 1.62
N CYS A 130 21.37 -6.41 1.62
CA CYS A 130 21.86 -7.38 2.58
C CYS A 130 23.04 -8.09 1.93
N ASP A 131 24.26 -7.78 2.36
CA ASP A 131 25.41 -8.60 2.00
C ASP A 131 25.18 -9.99 2.62
N SER A 132 24.77 -10.93 1.78
CA SER A 132 24.36 -12.27 2.17
C SER A 132 25.47 -13.07 2.86
N ARG A 133 26.71 -12.56 2.87
CA ARG A 133 27.87 -13.12 3.60
C ARG A 133 28.06 -12.56 5.01
N THR A 134 27.57 -11.35 5.31
CA THR A 134 27.81 -10.67 6.60
C THR A 134 26.53 -10.37 7.38
N GLY A 135 25.37 -10.31 6.72
CA GLY A 135 24.09 -9.99 7.36
C GLY A 135 23.99 -8.53 7.84
N GLU A 136 24.91 -7.66 7.44
CA GLU A 136 24.90 -6.25 7.86
C GLU A 136 24.01 -5.40 6.94
N VAL A 137 22.95 -4.85 7.52
CA VAL A 137 22.07 -3.85 6.90
C VAL A 137 22.81 -2.50 6.91
N LYS A 138 23.03 -1.89 5.74
CA LYS A 138 23.59 -0.54 5.68
C LYS A 138 22.62 0.46 6.30
N SER A 139 23.00 0.91 7.49
CA SER A 139 22.48 2.02 8.29
C SER A 139 21.63 3.03 7.51
N GLY A 140 20.31 2.88 7.62
CA GLY A 140 19.32 3.93 7.50
C GLY A 140 18.31 3.69 8.61
N HIS A 141 17.79 4.75 9.23
CA HIS A 141 16.89 4.61 10.36
C HIS A 141 15.63 3.83 9.97
N VAL A 142 15.45 2.61 10.48
CA VAL A 142 14.39 1.70 10.03
C VAL A 142 13.73 1.03 11.24
N LEU A 143 12.48 1.39 11.49
CA LEU A 143 11.50 0.49 12.10
C LEU A 143 10.85 -0.25 10.95
N GLY A 144 11.07 -1.55 10.80
CA GLY A 144 10.54 -2.27 9.66
C GLY A 144 10.74 -3.77 9.66
N TYR A 145 10.40 -4.40 8.53
CA TYR A 145 10.60 -5.82 8.30
C TYR A 145 11.38 -6.07 7.01
N LEU A 146 12.37 -6.97 7.07
CA LEU A 146 13.05 -7.55 5.92
C LEU A 146 12.38 -8.87 5.60
N LEU A 147 11.81 -8.99 4.39
CA LEU A 147 11.21 -10.22 3.91
C LEU A 147 12.21 -10.96 3.01
N ALA A 148 12.66 -12.15 3.44
CA ALA A 148 13.52 -13.02 2.66
C ALA A 148 12.69 -14.13 2.01
N LEU A 149 12.22 -13.88 0.78
CA LEU A 149 11.33 -14.81 0.05
C LEU A 149 11.93 -16.21 -0.17
N GLU A 150 13.25 -16.33 -0.30
CA GLU A 150 13.92 -17.64 -0.48
C GLU A 150 13.86 -18.53 0.76
N ARG A 151 13.68 -17.93 1.95
CA ARG A 151 13.67 -18.61 3.25
C ARG A 151 12.31 -18.57 3.93
N ASP A 152 11.36 -17.84 3.36
CA ASP A 152 10.05 -17.54 3.96
C ASP A 152 10.17 -16.89 5.35
N ASP A 153 11.21 -16.07 5.54
CA ASP A 153 11.53 -15.44 6.83
C ASP A 153 11.22 -13.94 6.81
N LEU A 154 10.57 -13.46 7.87
CA LEU A 154 10.30 -12.04 8.13
C LEU A 154 11.13 -11.56 9.34
N HIS A 155 12.16 -10.76 9.09
CA HIS A 155 13.02 -10.23 10.16
C HIS A 155 12.64 -8.80 10.51
N CYS A 156 12.32 -8.54 11.76
CA CYS A 156 12.11 -7.17 12.20
C CYS A 156 13.45 -6.41 12.27
N ALA A 157 13.57 -5.35 11.49
CA ALA A 157 14.68 -4.41 11.53
C ALA A 157 14.30 -3.26 12.46
N PHE A 158 15.07 -3.08 13.54
CA PHE A 158 14.96 -1.94 14.43
C PHE A 158 16.27 -1.17 14.39
N SER A 159 16.21 0.13 14.07
CA SER A 159 17.25 1.07 14.48
C SER A 159 16.69 2.00 15.53
N GLY A 160 17.07 1.76 16.78
CA GLY A 160 16.94 2.72 17.86
C GLY A 160 18.17 2.57 18.73
N THR A 161 18.79 3.68 19.11
CA THR A 161 19.67 3.65 20.28
C THR A 161 18.78 3.44 21.50
N MET A 162 19.06 2.41 22.30
CA MET A 162 18.57 2.35 23.69
C MET A 162 18.83 3.72 24.33
N PRO A 163 17.86 4.35 25.01
CA PRO A 163 18.19 5.47 25.89
C PRO A 163 19.26 4.96 26.85
N GLN A 164 20.45 5.56 26.83
CA GLN A 164 21.43 5.26 27.85
C GLN A 164 20.80 5.67 29.18
N ASP A 165 20.68 4.71 30.10
CA ASP A 165 20.16 4.91 31.44
C ASP A 165 20.78 6.19 32.04
N LYS A 166 19.93 7.15 32.42
CA LYS A 166 20.30 8.32 33.21
C LYS A 166 19.93 8.10 34.66
#